data_AF-A0A146K8N4-F1
#
_entry.id   AF-A0A146K8N4-F1
#
_cell.length_a   1.000
_cell.length_b   1.000
_cell.length_c   1.000
_cell.angle_alpha   90.00
_cell.angle_beta   90.00
_cell.angle_gamma   90.00
#
_symmetry.space_group_name_H-M   'P 1'
#
loop_
_entity.id
_entity.type
_entity.pdbx_description
1 polymer ?
#
loop_
_entity_poly.entity_id
_entity_poly.type
_entity_poly.pdbx_seq_one_letter_code
_entity_poly.pdbx_strand_id
1 'polypeptide(L)'
;DCYCLREMCFDKVERTGFRSLKTCGFKTINLPKPTDFKKIQDSFYHLYQLEDIDLPNITSFDIDQIRSCDNINVIRLPKATELQNDNDAYPDLKVTADSSQTAKKDRLISEFVQTDCQLDKKRVRELIKQNISCEHNRVLYSRQLDTAQNHKQLKCIYLSHTTEIPDSAFHEHYLLNSACCPNVVKVCKHGFSQCLNLIHFYSKRLYVVERQSFYFCNCLIKFSFQNLSQLAKQSFVFCSSFVNISMPLVEEIPEGCFENCTGLLQIVAPNVKINNREQRQKVEVDGDSETDYSNDALIQIIKSYNELKLQEQFVDEFKERKLFRTLVSKNQQLSSLHQKYTKTHR
;
A
#
# COMPACT_ATOMS: atom_id res chain seq x y z
N ASP A 1 -13.40 5.69 -2.71
CA ASP A 1 -12.17 5.27 -2.01
C ASP A 1 -11.02 5.27 -2.99
N CYS A 2 -9.90 5.91 -2.65
CA CYS A 2 -8.71 5.94 -3.51
C CYS A 2 -7.44 5.85 -2.66
N TYR A 3 -7.20 4.66 -2.08
CA TYR A 3 -6.07 4.39 -1.18
C TYR A 3 -4.69 4.66 -1.79
N CYS A 4 -4.59 4.69 -3.13
CA CYS A 4 -3.34 4.97 -3.84
C CYS A 4 -3.09 6.46 -4.10
N LEU A 5 -4.08 7.34 -3.88
CA LEU A 5 -3.92 8.79 -4.04
C LEU A 5 -3.19 9.37 -2.83
N ARG A 6 -1.87 9.58 -2.97
CA ARG A 6 -0.96 9.96 -1.89
C ARG A 6 -0.62 11.44 -1.84
N GLU A 7 -0.68 12.08 -3.00
CA GLU A 7 -0.29 13.47 -3.18
C GLU A 7 -1.28 14.16 -4.12
N MET A 8 -1.61 15.40 -3.80
CA MET A 8 -2.44 16.28 -4.62
C MET A 8 -2.09 17.72 -4.26
N CYS A 9 -2.03 18.60 -5.26
CA CYS A 9 -1.81 20.02 -5.02
C CYS A 9 -3.14 20.70 -4.65
N PHE A 10 -3.19 21.28 -3.45
CA PHE A 10 -4.37 21.93 -2.89
C PHE A 10 -4.26 23.47 -2.85
N ASP A 11 -3.19 24.06 -3.42
CA ASP A 11 -2.84 25.49 -3.32
C ASP A 11 -3.97 26.45 -3.70
N LYS A 12 -4.84 26.02 -4.63
CA LYS A 12 -5.97 26.82 -5.12
C LYS A 12 -7.31 26.45 -4.51
N VAL A 13 -7.37 25.42 -3.67
CA VAL A 13 -8.61 24.87 -3.13
C VAL A 13 -9.13 25.76 -2.00
N GLU A 14 -10.27 26.40 -2.24
CA GLU A 14 -10.93 27.29 -1.27
C GLU A 14 -12.03 26.59 -0.46
N ARG A 15 -12.55 25.50 -1.01
CA ARG A 15 -13.58 24.64 -0.43
C ARG A 15 -13.42 23.21 -0.94
N THR A 16 -13.80 22.24 -0.16
CA THR A 16 -13.86 20.83 -0.54
C THR A 16 -15.32 20.36 -0.54
N GLY A 17 -15.63 19.30 -1.30
CA GLY A 17 -16.94 18.67 -1.23
C GLY A 17 -17.07 17.80 0.02
N PHE A 18 -18.31 17.51 0.43
CA PHE A 18 -18.61 16.58 1.52
C PHE A 18 -17.92 15.24 1.29
N ARG A 19 -17.07 14.82 2.25
CA ARG A 19 -16.29 13.56 2.19
C ARG A 19 -15.47 13.37 0.90
N SER A 20 -15.09 14.47 0.25
CA SER A 20 -14.40 14.42 -1.06
C SER A 20 -13.01 13.78 -1.02
N LEU A 21 -12.34 13.79 0.15
CA LEU A 21 -11.05 13.12 0.36
C LEU A 21 -11.19 11.80 1.14
N LYS A 22 -12.42 11.33 1.40
CA LYS A 22 -12.65 10.11 2.18
C LYS A 22 -11.83 8.95 1.61
N THR A 23 -11.20 8.18 2.51
CA THR A 23 -10.47 6.93 2.20
C THR A 23 -9.43 7.10 1.09
N CYS A 24 -8.83 8.28 1.00
CA CYS A 24 -7.64 8.54 0.20
C CYS A 24 -6.36 8.18 0.96
N GLY A 25 -5.29 7.90 0.22
CA GLY A 25 -3.98 7.53 0.78
C GLY A 25 -3.08 8.71 1.14
N PHE A 26 -3.63 9.89 1.43
CA PHE A 26 -2.83 11.06 1.76
C PHE A 26 -2.07 10.84 3.06
N LYS A 27 -0.76 11.10 3.04
CA LYS A 27 0.07 11.11 4.25
C LYS A 27 0.14 12.50 4.89
N THR A 28 0.11 13.52 4.04
CA THR A 28 0.12 14.93 4.42
C THR A 28 -0.91 15.67 3.58
N ILE A 29 -1.70 16.54 4.20
CA ILE A 29 -2.61 17.46 3.50
C ILE A 29 -2.26 18.89 3.88
N ASN A 30 -2.00 19.73 2.88
CA ASN A 30 -1.81 21.17 3.06
C ASN A 30 -2.91 21.93 2.33
N LEU A 31 -3.75 22.67 3.06
CA LEU A 31 -4.83 23.48 2.50
C LEU A 31 -4.61 24.95 2.87
N PRO A 32 -3.90 25.72 2.03
CA PRO A 32 -3.46 27.06 2.41
C PRO A 32 -4.54 28.12 2.31
N LYS A 33 -5.57 27.97 1.48
CA LYS A 33 -6.56 29.03 1.25
C LYS A 33 -7.75 29.08 2.20
N PRO A 34 -8.32 27.94 2.67
CA PRO A 34 -9.49 27.99 3.54
C PRO A 34 -9.18 28.76 4.83
N THR A 35 -10.05 29.71 5.16
CA THR A 35 -9.99 30.48 6.41
C THR A 35 -11.01 30.01 7.44
N ASP A 36 -12.09 29.40 6.96
CA ASP A 36 -13.19 28.87 7.75
C ASP A 36 -13.25 27.36 7.51
N PHE A 37 -13.18 26.58 8.59
CA PHE A 37 -13.21 25.13 8.51
C PHE A 37 -14.52 24.58 7.96
N LYS A 38 -15.64 25.32 8.05
CA LYS A 38 -16.92 24.93 7.40
C LYS A 38 -16.77 24.70 5.90
N LYS A 39 -15.80 25.34 5.25
CA LYS A 39 -15.50 25.14 3.82
C LYS A 39 -14.83 23.80 3.53
N ILE A 40 -14.28 23.14 4.54
CA ILE A 40 -13.59 21.86 4.43
C ILE A 40 -14.09 20.77 5.39
N GLN A 41 -15.29 20.96 5.93
CA GLN A 41 -15.93 20.03 6.86
C GLN A 41 -16.06 18.62 6.26
N ASP A 42 -15.89 17.60 7.09
CA ASP A 42 -15.94 16.18 6.73
C ASP A 42 -14.94 15.72 5.65
N SER A 43 -13.97 16.55 5.27
CA SER A 43 -12.94 16.15 4.32
C SER A 43 -11.97 15.13 4.89
N PHE A 44 -11.69 15.20 6.18
CA PHE A 44 -10.72 14.33 6.85
C PHE A 44 -11.38 13.09 7.46
N TYR A 45 -12.13 12.36 6.65
CA TYR A 45 -12.91 11.21 7.11
C TYR A 45 -12.28 9.89 6.65
N HIS A 46 -11.91 9.01 7.59
CA HIS A 46 -11.26 7.71 7.30
C HIS A 46 -9.98 7.85 6.45
N LEU A 47 -9.13 8.82 6.79
CA LEU A 47 -7.81 8.97 6.21
C LEU A 47 -6.79 8.23 7.08
N TYR A 48 -6.83 6.89 7.04
CA TYR A 48 -6.01 6.03 7.91
C TYR A 48 -4.49 6.22 7.76
N GLN A 49 -4.04 6.86 6.69
CA GLN A 49 -2.63 7.07 6.38
C GLN A 49 -2.14 8.48 6.70
N LEU A 50 -3.06 9.38 7.06
CA LEU A 50 -2.76 10.79 7.28
C LEU A 50 -2.02 10.96 8.60
N GLU A 51 -0.87 11.60 8.53
CA GLU A 51 0.02 11.85 9.67
C GLU A 51 0.19 13.34 9.94
N ASP A 52 0.11 14.17 8.89
CA ASP A 52 0.31 15.61 8.98
C ASP A 52 -0.80 16.40 8.30
N ILE A 53 -1.26 17.47 8.97
CA ILE A 53 -2.22 18.44 8.41
C ILE A 53 -1.63 19.86 8.52
N ASP A 54 -1.59 20.59 7.40
CA ASP A 54 -1.21 22.00 7.35
C ASP A 54 -2.40 22.88 6.94
N LEU A 55 -2.84 23.73 7.88
CA LEU A 55 -4.00 24.61 7.73
C LEU A 55 -3.61 26.05 8.14
N PRO A 56 -2.74 26.72 7.37
CA PRO A 56 -2.09 27.96 7.78
C PRO A 56 -3.02 29.15 7.97
N ASN A 57 -4.22 29.11 7.38
CA ASN A 57 -5.14 30.25 7.37
C ASN A 57 -6.45 30.01 8.11
N ILE A 58 -6.67 28.82 8.67
CA ILE A 58 -7.89 28.51 9.42
C ILE A 58 -7.92 29.21 10.78
N THR A 59 -9.07 29.80 11.12
CA THR A 59 -9.28 30.52 12.38
C THR A 59 -10.06 29.73 13.43
N SER A 60 -10.88 28.76 13.03
CA SER A 60 -11.59 27.84 13.94
C SER A 60 -11.51 26.43 13.38
N PHE A 61 -11.19 25.43 14.21
CA PHE A 61 -11.02 24.05 13.78
C PHE A 61 -11.78 23.11 14.72
N ASP A 62 -12.58 22.20 14.16
CA ASP A 62 -13.33 21.19 14.90
C ASP A 62 -12.56 19.86 14.84
N ILE A 63 -12.11 19.37 16.00
CA ILE A 63 -11.25 18.19 16.12
C ILE A 63 -12.01 16.90 15.79
N ASP A 64 -13.33 16.87 15.97
CA ASP A 64 -14.13 15.69 15.61
C ASP A 64 -14.15 15.43 14.09
N GLN A 65 -13.69 16.40 13.29
CA GLN A 65 -13.72 16.33 11.84
C GLN A 65 -12.57 15.51 11.22
N ILE A 66 -11.54 15.17 12.01
CA ILE A 66 -10.46 14.24 11.62
C ILE A 66 -10.79 12.78 11.98
N ARG A 67 -12.08 12.42 11.95
CA ARG A 67 -12.59 11.11 12.37
C ARG A 67 -11.95 9.93 11.64
N SER A 68 -11.54 8.92 12.41
CA SER A 68 -10.89 7.71 11.92
C SER A 68 -9.58 7.99 11.15
N CYS A 69 -8.85 9.02 11.58
CA CYS A 69 -7.49 9.32 11.13
C CYS A 69 -6.48 8.88 12.22
N ASP A 70 -6.44 7.59 12.52
CA ASP A 70 -5.80 7.04 13.72
C ASP A 70 -4.26 7.24 13.78
N ASN A 71 -3.65 7.62 12.65
CA ASN A 71 -2.22 7.87 12.54
C ASN A 71 -1.85 9.36 12.49
N ILE A 72 -2.83 10.26 12.66
CA ILE A 72 -2.57 11.69 12.71
C ILE A 72 -1.60 11.99 13.86
N ASN A 73 -0.56 12.76 13.57
CA ASN A 73 0.54 13.00 14.50
C ASN A 73 0.78 14.48 14.71
N VAL A 74 0.77 15.29 13.64
CA VAL A 74 1.08 16.73 13.74
C VAL A 74 0.09 17.56 12.95
N ILE A 75 -0.44 18.60 13.58
CA ILE A 75 -1.27 19.60 12.91
C ILE A 75 -0.66 21.01 13.02
N ARG A 76 -0.73 21.78 11.95
CA ARG A 76 -0.26 23.16 11.90
C ARG A 76 -1.43 24.13 11.75
N LEU A 77 -1.63 24.97 12.77
CA LEU A 77 -2.75 25.90 12.90
C LEU A 77 -2.28 27.27 13.44
N PRO A 78 -1.49 28.06 12.69
CA PRO A 78 -0.92 29.33 13.16
C PRO A 78 -1.96 30.43 13.42
N LYS A 79 -3.13 30.39 12.77
CA LYS A 79 -4.18 31.41 12.91
C LYS A 79 -5.40 30.96 13.72
N ALA A 80 -5.40 29.75 14.26
CA ALA A 80 -6.55 29.24 14.99
C ALA A 80 -6.75 30.03 16.30
N THR A 81 -7.92 30.62 16.47
CA THR A 81 -8.35 31.30 17.70
C THR A 81 -9.27 30.42 18.54
N GLU A 82 -9.89 29.42 17.93
CA GLU A 82 -10.87 28.51 18.55
C GLU A 82 -10.61 27.07 18.11
N LEU A 83 -10.70 26.13 19.06
CA LEU A 83 -10.76 24.69 18.80
C LEU A 83 -12.07 24.15 19.37
N GLN A 84 -12.82 23.41 18.56
CA GLN A 84 -14.10 22.82 18.94
C GLN A 84 -13.94 21.31 19.16
N ASN A 85 -14.74 20.76 20.08
CA ASN A 85 -14.76 19.34 20.44
C ASN A 85 -13.39 18.76 20.81
N ASP A 86 -12.59 19.55 21.52
CA ASP A 86 -11.28 19.15 22.05
C ASP A 86 -11.43 18.26 23.30
N ASN A 87 -12.02 17.08 23.12
CA ASN A 87 -12.41 16.16 24.18
C ASN A 87 -11.38 15.02 24.38
N ASP A 88 -10.08 15.29 24.21
CA ASP A 88 -8.98 14.31 24.31
C ASP A 88 -9.08 13.10 23.35
N ALA A 89 -9.87 13.19 22.27
CA ALA A 89 -10.01 12.12 21.28
C ALA A 89 -8.68 11.76 20.57
N TYR A 90 -7.73 12.69 20.56
CA TYR A 90 -6.40 12.53 19.97
C TYR A 90 -5.32 13.01 20.96
N PRO A 91 -5.04 12.23 22.03
CA PRO A 91 -4.17 12.67 23.12
C PRO A 91 -2.70 12.84 22.70
N ASP A 92 -2.28 12.13 21.64
CA ASP A 92 -0.92 12.17 21.11
C ASP A 92 -0.74 13.21 19.98
N LEU A 93 -1.80 13.95 19.61
CA LEU A 93 -1.75 14.94 18.54
C LEU A 93 -0.83 16.11 18.94
N LYS A 94 0.19 16.34 18.12
CA LYS A 94 1.19 17.39 18.30
C LYS A 94 0.88 18.57 17.41
N VAL A 95 1.53 19.70 17.70
CA VAL A 95 1.43 20.90 16.87
C VAL A 95 2.80 21.47 16.50
N THR A 96 2.84 22.23 15.41
CA THR A 96 4.08 22.90 15.00
C THR A 96 4.43 24.09 15.89
N ALA A 97 5.72 24.42 15.96
CA ALA A 97 6.23 25.52 16.78
C ALA A 97 5.64 26.89 16.40
N ASP A 98 5.18 27.08 15.17
CA ASP A 98 4.56 28.31 14.69
C ASP A 98 3.03 28.32 14.80
N SER A 99 2.42 27.25 15.32
CA SER A 99 0.98 27.21 15.60
C SER A 99 0.54 28.21 16.67
N SER A 100 -0.74 28.58 16.68
CA SER A 100 -1.30 29.57 17.62
C SER A 100 -1.22 29.08 19.07
N GLN A 101 -1.39 30.00 20.04
CA GLN A 101 -1.45 29.61 21.45
C GLN A 101 -2.66 28.72 21.75
N THR A 102 -3.80 28.96 21.09
CA THR A 102 -4.98 28.09 21.20
C THR A 102 -4.67 26.68 20.71
N ALA A 103 -3.96 26.53 19.58
CA ALA A 103 -3.57 25.23 19.04
C ALA A 103 -2.57 24.49 19.96
N LYS A 104 -1.65 25.22 20.57
CA LYS A 104 -0.61 24.68 21.47
C LYS A 104 -1.12 24.25 22.84
N LYS A 105 -2.31 24.68 23.24
CA LYS A 105 -2.87 24.34 24.54
C LYS A 105 -2.91 22.82 24.69
N ASP A 106 -2.27 22.32 25.75
CA ASP A 106 -2.22 20.91 26.15
C ASP A 106 -1.63 19.94 25.09
N ARG A 107 -0.85 20.46 24.13
CA ARG A 107 -0.21 19.66 23.06
C ARG A 107 1.31 19.81 23.04
N LEU A 108 1.98 18.71 22.68
CA LEU A 108 3.43 18.71 22.46
C LEU A 108 3.78 19.44 21.15
N ILE A 109 4.95 20.07 21.13
CA ILE A 109 5.49 20.71 19.93
C ILE A 109 6.31 19.68 19.13
N SER A 110 6.06 19.60 17.83
CA SER A 110 6.82 18.76 16.89
C SER A 110 6.84 19.38 15.50
N GLU A 111 7.92 19.12 14.76
CA GLU A 111 7.93 19.28 13.30
C GLU A 111 7.07 18.18 12.65
N PHE A 112 6.65 18.40 11.40
CA PHE A 112 5.95 17.37 10.61
C PHE A 112 6.76 16.08 10.53
N VAL A 113 6.03 14.96 10.54
CA VAL A 113 6.66 13.64 10.54
C VAL A 113 7.25 13.36 9.16
N GLN A 114 8.41 12.72 9.11
CA GLN A 114 8.89 12.19 7.85
C GLN A 114 7.94 11.07 7.37
N THR A 115 7.22 11.34 6.29
CA THR A 115 6.19 10.42 5.80
C THR A 115 6.75 9.34 4.85
N ASP A 116 7.94 9.55 4.31
CA ASP A 116 8.63 8.63 3.41
C ASP A 116 9.63 7.72 4.11
N CYS A 117 9.65 6.48 3.68
CA CYS A 117 10.43 5.41 4.29
C CYS A 117 11.02 4.50 3.21
N GLN A 118 12.31 4.21 3.31
CA GLN A 118 13.03 3.28 2.42
C GLN A 118 13.98 2.40 3.23
N LEU A 119 14.25 1.20 2.71
CA LEU A 119 15.24 0.28 3.28
C LEU A 119 16.65 0.86 3.14
N ASP A 120 17.35 0.99 4.26
CA ASP A 120 18.77 1.33 4.30
C ASP A 120 19.62 0.08 4.08
N LYS A 121 20.34 0.06 2.96
CA LYS A 121 21.26 -1.02 2.58
C LYS A 121 22.35 -1.25 3.63
N LYS A 122 22.77 -0.22 4.36
CA LYS A 122 23.76 -0.34 5.43
C LYS A 122 23.19 -1.16 6.59
N ARG A 123 21.99 -0.82 7.06
CA ARG A 123 21.30 -1.56 8.14
C ARG A 123 20.99 -3.00 7.76
N VAL A 124 20.58 -3.24 6.52
CA VAL A 124 20.44 -4.61 5.99
C VAL A 124 21.76 -5.38 6.07
N ARG A 125 22.89 -4.77 5.68
CA ARG A 125 24.21 -5.41 5.78
C ARG A 125 24.64 -5.63 7.22
N GLU A 126 24.40 -4.68 8.13
CA GLU A 126 24.69 -4.80 9.56
C GLU A 126 23.90 -5.97 10.16
N LEU A 127 22.60 -6.08 9.86
CA LEU A 127 21.78 -7.20 10.30
C LEU A 127 22.31 -8.55 9.77
N ILE A 128 22.55 -8.65 8.45
CA ILE A 128 22.96 -9.91 7.82
C ILE A 128 24.35 -10.35 8.27
N LYS A 129 25.32 -9.44 8.31
CA LYS A 129 26.73 -9.77 8.56
C LYS A 129 27.11 -9.75 10.02
N GLN A 130 26.49 -8.88 10.82
CA GLN A 130 26.88 -8.61 12.20
C GLN A 130 25.79 -8.99 13.20
N ASN A 131 24.63 -9.49 12.74
CA ASN A 131 23.52 -9.91 13.60
C ASN A 131 22.95 -8.76 14.45
N ILE A 132 23.03 -7.53 13.95
CA ILE A 132 22.52 -6.34 14.66
C ILE A 132 21.09 -6.08 14.21
N SER A 133 20.13 -6.30 15.11
CA SER A 133 18.73 -5.88 14.90
C SER A 133 18.54 -4.47 15.42
N CYS A 134 17.75 -3.67 14.70
CA CYS A 134 17.45 -2.29 15.09
C CYS A 134 16.16 -1.81 14.43
N GLU A 135 15.51 -0.84 15.05
CA GLU A 135 14.57 0.03 14.36
C GLU A 135 15.28 1.32 13.94
N HIS A 136 15.11 1.74 12.70
CA HIS A 136 15.66 3.01 12.22
C HIS A 136 14.71 3.64 11.21
N ASN A 137 14.31 4.90 11.44
CA ASN A 137 13.37 5.64 10.60
C ASN A 137 12.08 4.84 10.31
N ARG A 138 11.51 4.22 11.35
CA ARG A 138 10.29 3.38 11.28
C ARG A 138 10.43 2.18 10.36
N VAL A 139 11.66 1.70 10.22
CA VAL A 139 11.99 0.43 9.57
C VAL A 139 12.54 -0.53 10.60
N LEU A 140 11.88 -1.68 10.74
CA LEU A 140 12.39 -2.77 11.56
C LEU A 140 13.38 -3.62 10.75
N TYR A 141 14.62 -3.71 11.21
CA TYR A 141 15.61 -4.66 10.73
C TYR A 141 15.78 -5.73 11.79
N SER A 142 15.24 -6.93 11.54
CA SER A 142 15.31 -8.03 12.51
C SER A 142 15.54 -9.38 11.85
N ARG A 143 16.01 -10.36 12.63
CA ARG A 143 16.10 -11.75 12.17
C ARG A 143 14.76 -12.44 12.26
N GLN A 144 14.11 -12.33 13.40
CA GLN A 144 12.83 -12.95 13.69
C GLN A 144 11.78 -11.86 13.95
N LEU A 145 10.53 -12.20 13.71
CA LEU A 145 9.43 -11.35 14.11
C LEU A 145 9.17 -11.55 15.60
N ASP A 146 9.26 -10.47 16.36
CA ASP A 146 8.82 -10.47 17.76
C ASP A 146 7.33 -10.07 17.80
N THR A 147 6.44 -11.03 18.00
CA THR A 147 5.00 -10.78 18.02
C THR A 147 4.51 -10.11 19.30
N ALA A 148 5.35 -10.01 20.34
CA ALA A 148 4.98 -9.31 21.57
C ALA A 148 5.14 -7.78 21.45
N GLN A 149 5.93 -7.31 20.48
CA GLN A 149 6.15 -5.88 20.26
C GLN A 149 5.02 -5.27 19.41
N ASN A 150 4.65 -4.03 19.76
CA ASN A 150 3.71 -3.25 18.96
C ASN A 150 4.43 -2.68 17.73
N HIS A 151 4.06 -3.17 16.55
CA HIS A 151 4.66 -2.76 15.28
C HIS A 151 3.88 -1.68 14.53
N LYS A 152 2.72 -1.22 15.02
CA LYS A 152 1.75 -0.42 14.24
C LYS A 152 2.30 0.88 13.64
N GLN A 153 3.37 1.43 14.20
CA GLN A 153 4.01 2.65 13.72
C GLN A 153 5.06 2.42 12.61
N LEU A 154 5.41 1.17 12.32
CA LEU A 154 6.39 0.86 11.29
C LEU A 154 5.84 1.11 9.89
N LYS A 155 6.72 1.56 9.00
CA LYS A 155 6.42 1.74 7.57
C LYS A 155 7.08 0.68 6.71
N CYS A 156 8.10 0.03 7.22
CA CYS A 156 8.77 -1.05 6.52
C CYS A 156 9.31 -2.09 7.49
N ILE A 157 9.32 -3.35 7.06
CA ILE A 157 9.95 -4.44 7.79
C ILE A 157 10.96 -5.16 6.89
N TYR A 158 12.10 -5.50 7.48
CA TYR A 158 13.11 -6.38 6.91
C TYR A 158 13.37 -7.55 7.87
N LEU A 159 12.85 -8.72 7.54
CA LEU A 159 12.92 -9.92 8.36
C LEU A 159 13.80 -10.97 7.71
N SER A 160 15.06 -11.08 8.16
CA SER A 160 16.08 -11.86 7.46
C SER A 160 15.98 -13.37 7.66
N HIS A 161 15.40 -13.87 8.75
CA HIS A 161 15.36 -15.30 9.07
C HIS A 161 13.95 -15.82 9.39
N THR A 162 12.96 -14.94 9.55
CA THR A 162 11.56 -15.33 9.73
C THR A 162 11.10 -16.22 8.58
N THR A 163 10.57 -17.40 8.91
CA THR A 163 10.04 -18.38 7.95
C THR A 163 8.53 -18.36 7.85
N GLU A 164 7.85 -17.80 8.85
CA GLU A 164 6.39 -17.72 8.89
C GLU A 164 5.96 -16.36 9.42
N ILE A 165 4.97 -15.75 8.77
CA ILE A 165 4.25 -14.61 9.33
C ILE A 165 3.03 -15.18 10.07
N PRO A 166 2.94 -15.03 11.41
CA PRO A 166 1.86 -15.59 12.22
C PRO A 166 0.49 -15.01 11.90
N ASP A 167 -0.55 -15.64 12.43
CA ASP A 167 -1.93 -15.17 12.29
C ASP A 167 -2.05 -13.72 12.79
N SER A 168 -2.66 -12.88 11.98
CA SER A 168 -2.98 -11.48 12.29
C SER A 168 -1.78 -10.60 12.70
N ALA A 169 -0.54 -11.04 12.43
CA ALA A 169 0.68 -10.37 12.91
C ALA A 169 0.78 -8.88 12.52
N PHE A 170 0.26 -8.52 11.34
CA PHE A 170 0.17 -7.15 10.85
C PHE A 170 -1.27 -6.79 10.44
N HIS A 171 -2.27 -7.42 11.04
CA HIS A 171 -3.67 -7.08 10.76
C HIS A 171 -3.92 -5.58 11.00
N GLU A 172 -4.61 -4.88 10.09
CA GLU A 172 -4.95 -3.45 10.17
C GLU A 172 -3.71 -2.56 10.40
N HIS A 173 -2.60 -2.88 9.75
CA HIS A 173 -1.39 -2.06 9.80
C HIS A 173 -1.41 -1.00 8.70
N TYR A 174 -2.12 0.10 8.93
CA TYR A 174 -2.40 1.14 7.94
C TYR A 174 -1.19 1.98 7.48
N LEU A 175 -0.04 1.88 8.16
CA LEU A 175 1.20 2.57 7.80
C LEU A 175 2.21 1.71 7.05
N LEU A 176 2.05 0.38 7.04
CA LEU A 176 3.05 -0.52 6.47
C LEU A 176 3.05 -0.40 4.95
N ASN A 177 4.15 0.12 4.39
CA ASN A 177 4.32 0.28 2.95
C ASN A 177 5.05 -0.90 2.31
N SER A 178 5.96 -1.55 3.05
CA SER A 178 6.79 -2.63 2.50
C SER A 178 7.16 -3.68 3.53
N ALA A 179 7.10 -4.95 3.11
CA ALA A 179 7.59 -6.09 3.84
C ALA A 179 8.60 -6.87 3.01
N CYS A 180 9.88 -6.84 3.41
CA CYS A 180 10.96 -7.58 2.77
C CYS A 180 11.40 -8.73 3.68
N CYS A 181 10.85 -9.92 3.42
CA CYS A 181 11.02 -11.09 4.26
C CYS A 181 11.53 -12.26 3.41
N PRO A 182 12.80 -12.25 2.97
CA PRO A 182 13.33 -13.16 1.94
C PRO A 182 13.11 -14.66 2.20
N ASN A 183 13.01 -15.06 3.48
CA ASN A 183 12.93 -16.46 3.89
C ASN A 183 11.53 -16.91 4.33
N VAL A 184 10.52 -16.03 4.26
CA VAL A 184 9.15 -16.39 4.62
C VAL A 184 8.60 -17.42 3.64
N VAL A 185 8.25 -18.60 4.15
CA VAL A 185 7.64 -19.70 3.41
C VAL A 185 6.11 -19.62 3.47
N LYS A 186 5.57 -19.15 4.60
CA LYS A 186 4.14 -19.13 4.86
C LYS A 186 3.69 -17.78 5.42
N VAL A 187 2.58 -17.27 4.90
CA VAL A 187 1.83 -16.18 5.54
C VAL A 187 0.52 -16.77 6.04
N CYS A 188 0.33 -16.71 7.35
CA CYS A 188 -0.85 -17.27 8.00
C CYS A 188 -2.07 -16.36 7.85
N LYS A 189 -3.22 -16.89 8.26
CA LYS A 189 -4.52 -16.22 8.24
C LYS A 189 -4.40 -14.76 8.72
N HIS A 190 -4.99 -13.83 7.97
CA HIS A 190 -4.95 -12.39 8.26
C HIS A 190 -3.57 -11.74 8.45
N GLY A 191 -2.46 -12.41 8.10
CA GLY A 191 -1.11 -11.95 8.44
C GLY A 191 -0.79 -10.50 8.05
N PHE A 192 -1.29 -10.03 6.90
CA PHE A 192 -1.26 -8.63 6.44
C PHE A 192 -2.66 -8.10 6.07
N SER A 193 -3.72 -8.69 6.60
CA SER A 193 -5.09 -8.27 6.27
C SER A 193 -5.31 -6.82 6.66
N GLN A 194 -5.97 -6.05 5.79
CA GLN A 194 -6.22 -4.62 5.92
C GLN A 194 -4.95 -3.76 6.05
N CYS A 195 -3.80 -4.23 5.54
CA CYS A 195 -2.65 -3.37 5.29
C CYS A 195 -2.90 -2.49 4.06
N LEU A 196 -3.78 -1.49 4.19
CA LEU A 196 -4.27 -0.64 3.10
C LEU A 196 -3.16 0.03 2.29
N ASN A 197 -1.99 0.21 2.91
CA ASN A 197 -0.84 0.91 2.37
C ASN A 197 0.28 0.02 1.83
N LEU A 198 0.16 -1.29 2.02
CA LEU A 198 1.22 -2.22 1.65
C LEU A 198 1.36 -2.25 0.14
N ILE A 199 2.48 -1.74 -0.36
CA ILE A 199 2.79 -1.67 -1.79
C ILE A 199 3.59 -2.89 -2.22
N HIS A 200 4.54 -3.29 -1.37
CA HIS A 200 5.55 -4.26 -1.70
C HIS A 200 5.63 -5.36 -0.65
N PHE A 201 5.30 -6.59 -1.03
CA PHE A 201 5.64 -7.78 -0.29
C PHE A 201 6.67 -8.61 -1.06
N TYR A 202 7.82 -8.85 -0.44
CA TYR A 202 8.88 -9.66 -1.00
C TYR A 202 9.21 -10.84 -0.12
N SER A 203 9.13 -12.04 -0.68
CA SER A 203 9.76 -13.23 -0.14
C SER A 203 10.24 -14.13 -1.27
N LYS A 204 11.50 -14.58 -1.20
CA LYS A 204 12.05 -15.50 -2.18
C LYS A 204 11.50 -16.91 -2.01
N ARG A 205 11.10 -17.30 -0.80
CA ARG A 205 10.72 -18.69 -0.46
C ARG A 205 9.22 -18.89 -0.23
N LEU A 206 8.41 -17.88 -0.54
CA LEU A 206 6.97 -17.94 -0.30
C LEU A 206 6.35 -19.12 -1.05
N TYR A 207 5.66 -19.98 -0.32
CA TYR A 207 5.06 -21.22 -0.80
C TYR A 207 3.56 -21.28 -0.48
N VAL A 208 3.13 -20.81 0.70
CA VAL A 208 1.73 -20.82 1.16
C VAL A 208 1.25 -19.41 1.54
N VAL A 209 0.05 -19.06 1.08
CA VAL A 209 -0.72 -17.90 1.55
C VAL A 209 -2.09 -18.38 2.05
N GLU A 210 -2.36 -18.19 3.34
CA GLU A 210 -3.60 -18.63 3.97
C GLU A 210 -4.77 -17.66 3.80
N ARG A 211 -5.94 -18.03 4.36
CA ARG A 211 -7.20 -17.33 4.20
C ARG A 211 -7.06 -15.87 4.59
N GLN A 212 -7.49 -14.98 3.70
CA GLN A 212 -7.51 -13.52 3.94
C GLN A 212 -6.15 -12.92 4.34
N SER A 213 -5.02 -13.59 4.07
CA SER A 213 -3.68 -13.12 4.45
C SER A 213 -3.35 -11.72 3.93
N PHE A 214 -3.79 -11.37 2.72
CA PHE A 214 -3.64 -10.05 2.11
C PHE A 214 -5.00 -9.43 1.75
N TYR A 215 -6.06 -9.79 2.50
CA TYR A 215 -7.39 -9.22 2.32
C TYR A 215 -7.33 -7.69 2.44
N PHE A 216 -7.89 -7.00 1.47
CA PHE A 216 -7.98 -5.54 1.42
C PHE A 216 -6.65 -4.77 1.38
N CYS A 217 -5.58 -5.39 0.86
CA CYS A 217 -4.32 -4.69 0.58
C CYS A 217 -4.40 -3.87 -0.73
N ASN A 218 -5.23 -2.83 -0.77
CA ASN A 218 -5.54 -2.07 -2.00
C ASN A 218 -4.32 -1.60 -2.79
N CYS A 219 -3.29 -1.12 -2.08
CA CYS A 219 -2.08 -0.57 -2.70
C CYS A 219 -1.06 -1.62 -3.13
N LEU A 220 -1.33 -2.91 -2.94
CA LEU A 220 -0.34 -3.97 -3.20
C LEU A 220 -0.12 -4.14 -4.70
N ILE A 221 1.08 -3.79 -5.15
CA ILE A 221 1.46 -3.85 -6.57
C ILE A 221 2.58 -4.86 -6.81
N LYS A 222 3.55 -4.95 -5.90
CA LYS A 222 4.68 -5.87 -6.02
C LYS A 222 4.54 -7.01 -5.01
N PHE A 223 4.35 -8.20 -5.54
CA PHE A 223 4.18 -9.42 -4.76
C PHE A 223 5.01 -10.57 -5.34
N SER A 224 5.49 -11.46 -4.46
CA SER A 224 6.32 -12.60 -4.85
C SER A 224 5.50 -13.84 -5.17
N PHE A 225 4.99 -13.93 -6.40
CA PHE A 225 4.21 -15.09 -6.86
C PHE A 225 5.05 -16.26 -7.38
N GLN A 226 6.35 -16.07 -7.62
CA GLN A 226 7.19 -17.00 -8.40
C GLN A 226 7.29 -18.42 -7.83
N ASN A 227 7.32 -18.55 -6.51
CA ASN A 227 7.42 -19.85 -5.82
C ASN A 227 6.11 -20.25 -5.10
N LEU A 228 5.06 -19.44 -5.27
CA LEU A 228 3.79 -19.65 -4.61
C LEU A 228 3.08 -20.85 -5.23
N SER A 229 2.67 -21.79 -4.38
CA SER A 229 2.01 -23.03 -4.81
C SER A 229 0.63 -23.17 -4.20
N GLN A 230 0.47 -22.78 -2.93
CA GLN A 230 -0.79 -22.92 -2.20
C GLN A 230 -1.40 -21.55 -1.90
N LEU A 231 -2.63 -21.37 -2.36
CA LEU A 231 -3.50 -20.24 -2.07
C LEU A 231 -4.68 -20.72 -1.25
N ALA A 232 -5.24 -19.82 -0.45
CA ALA A 232 -6.49 -20.05 0.26
C ALA A 232 -7.57 -19.05 -0.16
N LYS A 233 -8.82 -19.36 0.22
CA LYS A 233 -10.00 -18.52 -0.06
C LYS A 233 -9.75 -17.07 0.36
N GLN A 234 -10.19 -16.15 -0.49
CA GLN A 234 -10.17 -14.71 -0.21
C GLN A 234 -8.79 -14.13 0.15
N SER A 235 -7.69 -14.77 -0.26
CA SER A 235 -6.33 -14.35 0.13
C SER A 235 -5.93 -12.95 -0.39
N PHE A 236 -6.48 -12.50 -1.53
CA PHE A 236 -6.19 -11.21 -2.17
C PHE A 236 -7.44 -10.39 -2.54
N VAL A 237 -8.58 -10.56 -1.84
CA VAL A 237 -9.79 -9.74 -2.10
C VAL A 237 -9.47 -8.25 -1.99
N PHE A 238 -10.01 -7.43 -2.88
CA PHE A 238 -9.81 -5.96 -2.93
C PHE A 238 -8.34 -5.53 -3.07
N CYS A 239 -7.46 -6.37 -3.62
CA CYS A 239 -6.12 -5.96 -4.04
C CYS A 239 -6.16 -5.22 -5.39
N SER A 240 -6.82 -4.06 -5.42
CA SER A 240 -7.15 -3.31 -6.64
C SER A 240 -5.96 -2.79 -7.44
N SER A 241 -4.75 -2.75 -6.88
CA SER A 241 -3.55 -2.29 -7.60
C SER A 241 -2.82 -3.39 -8.36
N PHE A 242 -3.20 -4.66 -8.22
CA PHE A 242 -2.68 -5.69 -9.12
C PHE A 242 -3.17 -5.44 -10.54
N VAL A 243 -2.27 -5.57 -11.52
CA VAL A 243 -2.58 -5.37 -12.95
C VAL A 243 -2.33 -6.65 -13.73
N ASN A 244 -1.10 -7.14 -13.71
CA ASN A 244 -0.74 -8.44 -14.27
C ASN A 244 -0.05 -9.27 -13.19
N ILE A 245 -0.48 -10.53 -13.05
CA ILE A 245 0.06 -11.49 -12.09
C ILE A 245 0.61 -12.69 -12.87
N SER A 246 1.78 -13.20 -12.47
CA SER A 246 2.33 -14.45 -12.98
C SER A 246 2.51 -15.45 -11.84
N MET A 247 1.80 -16.57 -11.91
CA MET A 247 1.77 -17.64 -10.90
C MET A 247 2.15 -18.98 -11.56
N PRO A 248 3.44 -19.24 -11.80
CA PRO A 248 3.87 -20.39 -12.59
C PRO A 248 3.63 -21.75 -11.91
N LEU A 249 3.56 -21.80 -10.58
CA LEU A 249 3.49 -23.06 -9.81
C LEU A 249 2.12 -23.33 -9.16
N VAL A 250 1.18 -22.39 -9.24
CA VAL A 250 -0.15 -22.54 -8.63
C VAL A 250 -0.96 -23.51 -9.48
N GLU A 251 -1.57 -24.51 -8.83
CA GLU A 251 -2.43 -25.50 -9.50
C GLU A 251 -3.93 -25.21 -9.34
N GLU A 252 -4.31 -24.49 -8.30
CA GLU A 252 -5.70 -24.16 -7.97
C GLU A 252 -5.78 -22.72 -7.49
N ILE A 253 -6.76 -21.97 -8.00
CA ILE A 253 -7.13 -20.65 -7.48
C ILE A 253 -8.42 -20.85 -6.70
N PRO A 254 -8.39 -20.73 -5.36
CA PRO A 254 -9.59 -20.88 -4.55
C PRO A 254 -10.62 -19.80 -4.84
N GLU A 255 -11.87 -20.11 -4.49
CA GLU A 255 -13.00 -19.20 -4.54
C GLU A 255 -12.69 -17.83 -3.88
N GLY A 256 -13.07 -16.77 -4.58
CA GLY A 256 -12.91 -15.39 -4.13
C GLY A 256 -11.46 -14.93 -3.96
N CYS A 257 -10.45 -15.70 -4.38
CA CYS A 257 -9.04 -15.39 -4.14
C CYS A 257 -8.65 -13.97 -4.62
N PHE A 258 -9.15 -13.54 -5.79
CA PHE A 258 -8.91 -12.21 -6.37
C PHE A 258 -10.22 -11.42 -6.58
N GLU A 259 -11.24 -11.68 -5.76
CA GLU A 259 -12.50 -10.97 -5.84
C GLU A 259 -12.29 -9.46 -5.65
N ASN A 260 -12.99 -8.64 -6.44
CA ASN A 260 -12.89 -7.18 -6.43
C ASN A 260 -11.46 -6.62 -6.63
N CYS A 261 -10.55 -7.38 -7.27
CA CYS A 261 -9.28 -6.84 -7.76
C CYS A 261 -9.51 -6.02 -9.04
N THR A 262 -10.07 -4.81 -8.90
CA THR A 262 -10.58 -4.01 -10.04
C THR A 262 -9.52 -3.56 -11.05
N GLY A 263 -8.24 -3.53 -10.67
CA GLY A 263 -7.14 -3.22 -11.60
C GLY A 263 -6.60 -4.42 -12.36
N LEU A 264 -7.02 -5.65 -12.01
CA LEU A 264 -6.42 -6.88 -12.51
C LEU A 264 -6.90 -7.17 -13.93
N LEU A 265 -5.97 -7.17 -14.88
CA LEU A 265 -6.23 -7.38 -16.31
C LEU A 265 -5.83 -8.78 -16.77
N GLN A 266 -4.81 -9.38 -16.15
CA GLN A 266 -4.33 -10.72 -16.54
C GLN A 266 -3.74 -11.51 -15.37
N ILE A 267 -4.03 -12.80 -15.34
CA ILE A 267 -3.30 -13.81 -14.57
C ILE A 267 -2.65 -14.78 -15.56
N VAL A 268 -1.32 -14.90 -15.53
CA VAL A 268 -0.59 -15.94 -16.26
C VAL A 268 -0.31 -17.10 -15.29
N ALA A 269 -1.06 -18.19 -15.43
CA ALA A 269 -0.97 -19.34 -14.53
C ALA A 269 -1.05 -20.67 -15.32
N PRO A 270 0.08 -21.15 -15.86
CA PRO A 270 0.10 -22.28 -16.81
C PRO A 270 -0.31 -23.62 -16.21
N ASN A 271 -0.19 -23.79 -14.89
CA ASN A 271 -0.50 -25.03 -14.19
C ASN A 271 -1.88 -25.03 -13.52
N VAL A 272 -2.63 -23.93 -13.59
CA VAL A 272 -3.96 -23.83 -12.96
C VAL A 272 -4.95 -24.71 -13.70
N LYS A 273 -5.61 -25.60 -12.96
CA LYS A 273 -6.67 -26.46 -13.47
C LYS A 273 -7.97 -25.67 -13.51
N ILE A 274 -8.27 -25.10 -14.68
CA ILE A 274 -9.57 -24.43 -14.90
C ILE A 274 -10.63 -25.53 -15.04
N ASN A 275 -11.33 -25.81 -13.95
CA ASN A 275 -12.50 -26.68 -14.00
C ASN A 275 -13.65 -25.85 -14.61
N ASN A 276 -13.99 -26.10 -15.87
CA ASN A 276 -15.21 -25.58 -16.50
C ASN A 276 -16.42 -26.21 -15.79
N ARG A 277 -16.79 -25.72 -14.59
CA ARG A 277 -18.01 -26.13 -13.92
C ARG A 277 -19.18 -25.34 -14.51
N GLU A 278 -19.62 -25.76 -15.70
CA GLU A 278 -20.91 -25.33 -16.26
C GLU A 278 -22.12 -25.89 -15.50
N GLN A 279 -21.96 -26.73 -14.47
CA GLN A 279 -23.11 -27.31 -13.76
C GLN A 279 -22.79 -27.52 -12.28
N ARG A 280 -23.36 -26.68 -11.40
CA ARG A 280 -23.81 -27.10 -10.08
C ARG A 280 -24.94 -26.20 -9.60
N GLN A 281 -25.99 -26.89 -9.14
CA GLN A 281 -27.31 -26.40 -8.79
C GLN A 281 -27.28 -25.20 -7.85
N LYS A 282 -28.22 -24.28 -8.09
CA LYS A 282 -28.82 -23.46 -7.04
C LYS A 282 -29.20 -24.38 -5.88
N VAL A 283 -28.41 -24.39 -4.82
CA VAL A 283 -28.88 -24.87 -3.52
C VAL A 283 -29.40 -23.62 -2.84
N GLU A 284 -30.73 -23.45 -2.86
CA GLU A 284 -31.41 -22.54 -1.96
C GLU A 284 -31.18 -23.06 -0.54
N VAL A 285 -30.33 -22.36 0.21
CA VAL A 285 -30.29 -22.46 1.67
C VAL A 285 -30.69 -21.08 2.19
N ASP A 286 -31.68 -21.08 3.07
CA ASP A 286 -32.30 -19.91 3.65
C ASP A 286 -31.28 -18.89 4.19
N GLY A 287 -31.43 -17.65 3.72
CA GLY A 287 -31.05 -16.45 4.48
C GLY A 287 -29.56 -16.16 4.62
N ASP A 288 -28.83 -16.07 3.50
CA ASP A 288 -27.85 -15.00 3.22
C ASP A 288 -27.35 -15.20 1.79
N SER A 289 -27.70 -14.27 0.90
CA SER A 289 -27.37 -14.38 -0.52
C SER A 289 -25.89 -14.03 -0.76
N GLU A 290 -24.99 -15.00 -0.61
CA GLU A 290 -23.67 -14.93 -1.22
C GLU A 290 -23.83 -15.18 -2.73
N THR A 291 -23.88 -14.09 -3.49
CA THR A 291 -24.02 -14.16 -4.94
C THR A 291 -22.68 -14.51 -5.60
N ASP A 292 -22.64 -15.69 -6.22
CA ASP A 292 -21.52 -16.32 -6.95
C ASP A 292 -21.17 -15.63 -8.29
N TYR A 293 -20.97 -14.31 -8.29
CA TYR A 293 -20.73 -13.51 -9.51
C TYR A 293 -19.25 -13.38 -9.92
N SER A 294 -18.29 -13.95 -9.19
CA SER A 294 -16.86 -13.60 -9.35
C SER A 294 -16.02 -14.56 -10.21
N ASN A 295 -16.47 -15.80 -10.44
CA ASN A 295 -15.63 -16.80 -11.10
C ASN A 295 -15.52 -16.61 -12.63
N ASP A 296 -16.57 -16.17 -13.32
CA ASP A 296 -16.56 -16.03 -14.79
C ASP A 296 -15.60 -14.93 -15.28
N ALA A 297 -15.60 -13.77 -14.60
CA ALA A 297 -14.68 -12.68 -14.91
C ALA A 297 -13.22 -13.08 -14.66
N LEU A 298 -12.97 -13.85 -13.59
CA LEU A 298 -11.65 -14.37 -13.27
C LEU A 298 -11.14 -15.34 -14.35
N ILE A 299 -11.98 -16.24 -14.84
CA ILE A 299 -11.60 -17.19 -15.91
C ILE A 299 -11.20 -16.44 -17.19
N GLN A 300 -11.87 -15.33 -17.52
CA GLN A 300 -11.56 -14.54 -18.72
C GLN A 300 -10.16 -13.92 -18.69
N ILE A 301 -9.68 -13.54 -17.50
CA ILE A 301 -8.36 -12.92 -17.32
C ILE A 301 -7.24 -13.95 -17.11
N ILE A 302 -7.56 -15.21 -16.81
CA ILE A 302 -6.56 -16.28 -16.71
C ILE A 302 -6.12 -16.69 -18.13
N LYS A 303 -4.80 -16.71 -18.33
CA LYS A 303 -4.14 -17.16 -19.56
C LYS A 303 -3.03 -18.15 -19.21
N SER A 304 -2.89 -19.17 -20.04
CA SER A 304 -1.79 -20.15 -19.92
C SER A 304 -0.50 -19.69 -20.62
N TYR A 305 -0.58 -18.67 -21.49
CA TYR A 305 0.53 -18.21 -22.33
C TYR A 305 0.65 -16.68 -22.31
N ASN A 306 1.84 -16.18 -22.71
CA ASN A 306 2.28 -14.80 -22.90
C ASN A 306 1.62 -13.71 -22.02
N GLU A 307 2.46 -13.11 -21.18
CA GLU A 307 2.13 -11.92 -20.40
C GLU A 307 1.80 -10.72 -21.32
N LEU A 308 0.72 -10.01 -21.02
CA LEU A 308 0.38 -8.72 -21.58
C LEU A 308 1.47 -7.72 -21.20
N LYS A 309 2.10 -7.12 -22.20
CA LYS A 309 3.07 -6.06 -21.97
C LYS A 309 2.35 -4.73 -21.95
N LEU A 310 2.18 -4.17 -20.76
CA LEU A 310 1.59 -2.86 -20.57
C LEU A 310 2.68 -1.82 -20.42
N GLN A 311 2.39 -0.59 -20.85
CA GLN A 311 3.26 0.55 -20.58
C GLN A 311 2.89 1.11 -19.20
N GLU A 312 3.89 1.30 -18.33
CA GLU A 312 3.75 2.02 -17.05
C GLU A 312 2.82 1.34 -16.03
N GLN A 313 3.03 0.03 -15.80
CA GLN A 313 2.31 -0.73 -14.77
C GLN A 313 2.53 -0.15 -13.35
N PHE A 314 3.67 0.49 -13.12
CA PHE A 314 4.02 1.16 -11.87
C PHE A 314 4.19 2.67 -12.14
N VAL A 315 3.25 3.47 -11.66
CA VAL A 315 3.22 4.94 -11.86
C VAL A 315 4.44 5.64 -11.25
N ASP A 316 5.09 5.03 -10.25
CA ASP A 316 6.22 5.58 -9.51
C ASP A 316 7.60 5.14 -10.05
N GLU A 317 7.70 3.97 -10.69
CA GLU A 317 9.00 3.46 -11.12
C GLU A 317 9.35 3.78 -12.58
N PHE A 318 8.35 3.97 -13.44
CA PHE A 318 8.49 4.17 -14.89
C PHE A 318 9.48 3.18 -15.53
N LYS A 319 9.46 1.91 -15.08
CA LYS A 319 10.44 0.87 -15.44
C LYS A 319 10.49 0.66 -16.95
N GLU A 320 9.33 0.59 -17.58
CA GLU A 320 9.16 0.35 -19.01
C GLU A 320 9.79 1.49 -19.82
N ARG A 321 9.60 2.74 -19.39
CA ARG A 321 10.21 3.92 -20.02
C ARG A 321 11.73 3.91 -19.88
N LYS A 322 12.26 3.52 -18.71
CA LYS A 322 13.71 3.37 -18.47
C LYS A 322 14.32 2.27 -19.34
N LEU A 323 13.66 1.11 -19.43
CA LEU A 323 14.07 -0.01 -20.30
C LEU A 323 14.04 0.39 -21.78
N PHE A 324 12.98 1.05 -22.23
CA PHE A 324 12.87 1.54 -23.60
C PHE A 324 13.98 2.53 -23.95
N ARG A 325 14.25 3.52 -23.08
CA ARG A 325 15.38 4.46 -23.27
C ARG A 325 16.72 3.73 -23.37
N THR A 326 16.94 2.70 -22.55
CA THR A 326 18.16 1.88 -22.57
C THR A 326 18.28 1.11 -23.89
N LEU A 327 17.18 0.49 -24.36
CA LEU A 327 17.14 -0.24 -25.63
C LEU A 327 17.41 0.69 -26.82
N VAL A 328 16.78 1.88 -26.85
CA VAL A 328 17.01 2.89 -27.89
C VAL A 328 18.48 3.33 -27.90
N SER A 329 19.07 3.62 -26.74
CA SER A 329 20.49 3.99 -26.64
C SER A 329 21.42 2.89 -27.17
N LYS A 330 21.16 1.63 -26.81
CA LYS A 330 21.94 0.48 -27.33
C LYS A 330 21.81 0.34 -28.85
N ASN A 331 20.61 0.51 -29.40
CA ASN A 331 20.39 0.45 -30.84
C ASN A 331 21.06 1.60 -31.59
N GLN A 332 21.08 2.82 -31.03
CA GLN A 332 21.83 3.95 -31.59
C GLN A 332 23.33 3.67 -31.63
N GLN A 333 23.90 3.10 -30.56
CA GLN A 333 25.30 2.69 -30.52
C GLN A 333 25.61 1.66 -31.60
N LEU A 334 24.81 0.60 -31.72
CA LEU A 334 24.97 -0.44 -32.74
C LEU A 334 24.86 0.13 -34.16
N SER A 335 23.90 1.01 -34.40
CA SER A 335 23.75 1.69 -35.69
C SER A 335 24.99 2.54 -36.04
N SER A 336 25.53 3.28 -35.06
CA SER A 336 26.75 4.08 -35.25
C SER A 336 27.98 3.23 -35.55
N LEU A 337 28.12 2.07 -34.88
CA LEU A 337 29.18 1.09 -35.12
C LEU A 337 29.06 0.50 -36.52
N HIS A 338 27.85 0.13 -36.93
CA HIS A 338 27.59 -0.39 -38.27
C HIS A 338 27.91 0.64 -39.37
N GLN A 339 27.53 1.91 -39.16
CA GLN A 339 27.89 2.99 -40.08
C GLN A 339 29.40 3.18 -40.19
N LYS A 340 30.13 3.13 -39.07
CA LYS A 340 31.61 3.19 -39.06
C LYS A 340 32.22 2.01 -39.80
N TYR A 341 31.80 0.79 -39.50
CA TYR A 341 32.25 -0.42 -40.17
C TYR A 341 32.04 -0.33 -41.70
N THR A 342 30.83 0.07 -42.12
CA THR A 342 30.49 0.21 -43.55
C THR A 342 31.32 1.28 -44.24
N LYS A 343 31.70 2.37 -43.56
CA LYS A 343 32.61 3.40 -44.09
C LYS A 343 34.08 2.96 -44.16
N THR A 344 34.48 1.99 -43.33
CA THR A 344 35.87 1.52 -43.26
C THR A 344 36.15 0.38 -44.25
N HIS A 345 35.09 -0.33 -44.67
CA HIS A 345 35.14 -1.46 -45.60
C HIS A 345 34.45 -1.21 -46.95
N ARG A 346 34.19 0.06 -47.25
CA ARG A 346 33.96 0.57 -48.61
C ARG A 346 35.22 1.33 -49.03
#